data_AF-A0A2E8K237-F1
#
_entry.id   AF-A0A2E8K237-F1
#
_cell.length_a   1.000
_cell.length_b   1.000
_cell.length_c   1.000
_cell.angle_alpha   90.00
_cell.angle_beta   90.00
_cell.angle_gamma   90.00
#
_symmetry.space_group_name_H-M   'P 1'
#
loop_
_entity.id
_entity.type
_entity.pdbx_description
1 polymer ?
#
loop_
_entity_poly.entity_id
_entity_poly.type
_entity_poly.pdbx_seq_one_letter_code
_entity_poly.pdbx_strand_id
1 'polypeptide(L)'
;MWGGKSMADELRAKFHRMDEGTVDDWMVIGRSHMEFTGGTAQRVLRHLELLDGDYGGFAVDRLTHSLQTATLALRDGRDEEYVVCSLLHDIGDTLAPTNHPSIAAGLLKPWVSEKNHWIVEHHGIFQGYYFWHFLGGDRNDRDRFSEHPYYDACAEFCEL
;
A
#
# COMPACT_ATOMS: atom_id res chain seq x y z
N MET A 1 11.92 22.08 12.45
CA MET A 1 12.59 23.09 11.60
C MET A 1 12.92 22.40 10.28
N TRP A 2 12.05 22.49 9.28
CA TRP A 2 12.25 21.80 8.01
C TRP A 2 12.68 22.81 6.95
N GLY A 3 13.77 22.43 6.26
CA GLY A 3 14.54 23.27 5.37
C GLY A 3 13.69 23.92 4.29
N GLY A 4 13.92 25.21 4.11
CA GLY A 4 13.26 26.00 3.07
C GLY A 4 13.50 25.37 1.69
N LYS A 5 12.42 25.16 0.96
CA LYS A 5 12.51 25.12 -0.51
C LYS A 5 13.15 26.44 -0.93
N SER A 6 14.28 26.35 -1.63
CA SER A 6 14.81 27.45 -2.44
C SER A 6 13.66 28.03 -3.28
N MET A 7 13.36 29.32 -3.11
CA MET A 7 12.44 30.07 -3.96
C MET A 7 13.11 30.41 -5.30
N ALA A 8 13.57 29.39 -6.02
CA ALA A 8 13.69 29.50 -7.47
C ALA A 8 12.29 29.27 -8.02
N ASP A 9 11.77 30.16 -8.88
CA ASP A 9 10.47 29.99 -9.53
C ASP A 9 10.43 28.60 -10.19
N GLU A 10 9.61 27.70 -9.64
CA GLU A 10 9.40 26.37 -10.20
C GLU A 10 8.80 26.56 -11.60
N LEU A 11 9.50 26.07 -12.63
CA LEU A 11 8.99 26.12 -13.99
C LEU A 11 7.69 25.32 -14.05
N ARG A 12 6.63 25.94 -14.58
CA ARG A 12 5.28 25.36 -14.66
C ARG A 12 4.78 25.41 -16.10
N ALA A 13 3.95 24.43 -16.45
CA ALA A 13 3.12 24.50 -17.64
C ALA A 13 2.22 25.75 -17.59
N LYS A 14 1.96 26.35 -18.75
CA LYS A 14 1.22 27.61 -18.91
C LYS A 14 -0.22 27.42 -19.40
N PHE A 15 -0.57 26.24 -19.92
CA PHE A 15 -1.91 25.96 -20.38
C PHE A 15 -2.94 26.04 -19.24
N HIS A 16 -4.18 26.43 -19.56
CA HIS A 16 -5.30 26.40 -18.61
C HIS A 16 -6.21 25.20 -18.83
N ARG A 17 -6.16 24.58 -20.02
CA ARG A 17 -6.80 23.32 -20.36
C ARG A 17 -5.81 22.34 -21.00
N MET A 18 -5.97 21.04 -20.78
CA MET A 18 -5.01 20.05 -21.29
C MET A 18 -4.90 20.04 -22.83
N ASP A 19 -5.99 20.36 -23.55
CA ASP A 19 -6.02 20.45 -25.01
C ASP A 19 -5.28 21.67 -25.58
N GLU A 20 -4.93 22.64 -24.73
CA GLU A 20 -4.10 23.81 -25.08
C GLU A 20 -2.60 23.58 -24.83
N GLY A 21 -2.22 22.40 -24.33
CA GLY A 21 -0.85 22.10 -23.93
C GLY A 21 0.14 22.12 -25.11
N THR A 22 1.28 22.77 -24.90
CA THR A 22 2.38 22.78 -25.87
C THR A 22 3.47 21.75 -25.54
N VAL A 23 4.34 21.44 -26.49
CA VAL A 23 5.50 20.57 -26.24
C VAL A 23 6.36 21.10 -25.09
N ASP A 24 6.58 22.43 -25.02
CA ASP A 24 7.37 23.04 -23.95
C ASP A 24 6.73 22.84 -22.57
N ASP A 25 5.39 22.94 -22.47
CA ASP A 25 4.65 22.67 -21.23
C ASP A 25 4.82 21.22 -20.78
N TRP A 26 4.69 20.27 -21.72
CA TRP A 26 4.84 18.85 -21.43
C TRP A 26 6.28 18.47 -21.08
N MET A 27 7.28 19.14 -21.66
CA MET A 27 8.69 18.94 -21.28
C MET A 27 8.97 19.43 -19.86
N VAL A 28 8.30 20.50 -19.41
CA VAL A 28 8.36 20.95 -18.01
C VAL A 28 7.72 19.90 -17.09
N ILE A 29 6.49 19.44 -17.42
CA ILE A 29 5.78 18.42 -16.64
C ILE A 29 6.59 17.11 -16.57
N GLY A 30 7.12 16.64 -17.69
CA GLY A 30 7.90 15.40 -17.76
C GLY A 30 9.14 15.43 -16.88
N ARG A 31 9.89 16.55 -16.88
CA ARG A 31 11.04 16.73 -15.96
C ARG A 31 10.61 16.68 -14.49
N SER A 32 9.58 17.45 -14.13
CA SER A 32 9.03 17.45 -12.77
C SER A 32 8.55 16.06 -12.36
N HIS A 33 7.91 15.31 -13.27
CA HIS A 33 7.43 13.96 -13.01
C HIS A 33 8.57 12.96 -12.77
N MET A 34 9.66 13.01 -13.54
CA MET A 34 10.83 12.16 -13.32
C MET A 34 11.46 12.43 -11.94
N GLU A 35 11.63 13.71 -11.57
CA GLU A 35 12.15 14.07 -10.25
C GLU A 35 11.19 13.61 -9.13
N PHE A 36 9.89 13.81 -9.31
CA PHE A 36 8.88 13.40 -8.35
C PHE A 36 8.88 11.89 -8.16
N THR A 37 8.84 11.11 -9.23
CA THR A 37 8.82 9.63 -9.17
C THR A 37 10.06 9.06 -8.48
N GLY A 38 11.23 9.69 -8.62
CA GLY A 38 12.45 9.31 -7.90
C GLY A 38 12.32 9.35 -6.36
N GLY A 39 11.44 10.20 -5.81
CA GLY A 39 11.18 10.31 -4.37
C GLY A 39 10.05 9.41 -3.84
N THR A 40 9.56 8.45 -4.62
CA THR A 40 8.36 7.66 -4.26
C THR A 40 8.54 6.86 -2.98
N ALA A 41 9.66 6.16 -2.80
CA ALA A 41 9.90 5.33 -1.61
C ALA A 41 9.85 6.15 -0.32
N GLN A 42 10.48 7.34 -0.28
CA GLN A 42 10.46 8.21 0.90
C GLN A 42 9.05 8.72 1.21
N ARG A 43 8.24 9.03 0.18
CA ARG A 43 6.84 9.41 0.40
C ARG A 43 6.02 8.24 0.94
N VAL A 44 6.21 7.03 0.42
CA VAL A 44 5.55 5.81 0.93
C VAL A 44 5.90 5.58 2.40
N LEU A 45 7.17 5.65 2.78
CA LEU A 45 7.59 5.53 4.17
C LEU A 45 6.96 6.61 5.06
N ARG A 46 6.87 7.86 4.57
CA ARG A 46 6.21 8.93 5.30
C ARG A 46 4.70 8.69 5.47
N HIS A 47 4.04 8.06 4.51
CA HIS A 47 2.65 7.64 4.64
C HIS A 47 2.49 6.47 5.60
N LEU A 48 3.42 5.51 5.59
CA LEU A 48 3.44 4.41 6.56
C LEU A 48 3.56 4.93 8.00
N GLU A 49 4.38 5.95 8.24
CA GLU A 49 4.49 6.61 9.56
C GLU A 49 3.18 7.24 10.05
N LEU A 50 2.19 7.50 9.19
CA LEU A 50 0.89 8.01 9.62
C LEU A 50 0.06 6.97 10.39
N LEU A 51 0.44 5.69 10.31
CA LEU A 51 -0.17 4.61 11.09
C LEU A 51 0.27 4.63 12.57
N ASP A 52 1.32 5.39 12.91
CA ASP A 52 1.84 5.47 14.27
C ASP A 52 0.80 6.03 15.24
N GLY A 53 0.56 5.29 16.33
CA GLY A 53 -0.38 5.66 17.37
C GLY A 53 -1.86 5.51 17.03
N ASP A 54 -2.23 5.03 15.84
CA ASP A 54 -3.62 4.70 15.51
C ASP A 54 -3.92 3.22 15.79
N TYR A 55 -4.58 2.97 16.92
CA TYR A 55 -4.89 1.62 17.41
C TYR A 55 -6.11 0.98 16.77
N GLY A 56 -7.10 1.76 16.32
CA GLY A 56 -8.35 1.18 15.78
C GLY A 56 -9.10 0.22 16.72
N GLY A 57 -8.76 0.20 18.03
CA GLY A 57 -9.30 -0.77 19.00
C GLY A 57 -8.46 -2.04 19.18
N PHE A 58 -7.36 -2.22 18.45
CA PHE A 58 -6.41 -3.32 18.61
C PHE A 58 -5.44 -3.11 19.78
N ALA A 59 -4.73 -4.17 20.15
CA ALA A 59 -3.76 -4.15 21.25
C ALA A 59 -2.46 -3.38 20.93
N VAL A 60 -2.17 -3.18 19.64
CA VAL A 60 -1.04 -2.40 19.13
C VAL A 60 -1.54 -1.44 18.06
N ASP A 61 -0.80 -0.37 17.80
CA ASP A 61 -1.09 0.52 16.69
C ASP A 61 -0.77 -0.14 15.33
N ARG A 62 -1.35 0.42 14.27
CA ARG A 62 -1.23 -0.11 12.90
C ARG A 62 0.20 -0.09 12.35
N LEU A 63 1.03 0.86 12.77
CA LEU A 63 2.45 0.87 12.38
C LEU A 63 3.19 -0.29 13.03
N THR A 64 2.97 -0.49 14.33
CA THR A 64 3.53 -1.61 15.09
C THR A 64 3.10 -2.94 14.49
N HIS A 65 1.82 -3.11 14.13
CA HIS A 65 1.30 -4.28 13.41
C HIS A 65 2.06 -4.51 12.10
N SER A 66 2.12 -3.49 11.23
CA SER A 66 2.84 -3.57 9.95
C SER A 66 4.31 -3.99 10.09
N LEU A 67 5.01 -3.42 11.08
CA LEU A 67 6.40 -3.76 11.38
C LEU A 67 6.55 -5.17 11.94
N GLN A 68 5.61 -5.64 12.77
CA GLN A 68 5.61 -6.99 13.31
C GLN A 68 5.43 -8.03 12.20
N THR A 69 4.42 -7.88 11.34
CA THR A 69 4.17 -8.79 10.22
C THR A 69 5.38 -8.86 9.28
N ALA A 70 5.96 -7.71 8.91
CA ALA A 70 7.18 -7.68 8.08
C ALA A 70 8.39 -8.33 8.77
N THR A 71 8.53 -8.13 10.09
CA THR A 71 9.61 -8.75 10.87
C THR A 71 9.46 -10.26 10.95
N LEU A 72 8.23 -10.77 11.10
CA LEU A 72 7.94 -12.20 11.11
C LEU A 72 8.25 -12.83 9.74
N ALA A 73 7.80 -12.21 8.66
CA ALA A 73 8.15 -12.62 7.29
C ALA A 73 9.67 -12.65 7.06
N LEU A 74 10.40 -11.63 7.50
CA LEU A 74 11.85 -11.56 7.38
C LEU A 74 12.54 -12.69 8.17
N ARG A 75 12.06 -12.98 9.39
CA ARG A 75 12.61 -14.05 10.24
C ARG A 75 12.28 -15.45 9.72
N ASP A 76 11.17 -15.60 9.02
CA ASP A 76 10.78 -16.82 8.31
C ASP A 76 11.58 -17.03 7.00
N GLY A 77 12.50 -16.11 6.67
CA GLY A 77 13.37 -16.24 5.50
C GLY A 77 12.67 -15.97 4.17
N ARG A 78 11.55 -15.23 4.19
CA ARG A 78 10.85 -14.79 2.98
C ARG A 78 11.71 -13.81 2.17
N ASP A 79 11.42 -13.72 0.88
CA ASP A 79 12.12 -12.78 -0.01
C ASP A 79 11.76 -11.32 0.28
N GLU A 80 12.55 -10.41 -0.28
CA GLU A 80 12.38 -8.97 -0.08
C GLU A 80 10.99 -8.48 -0.53
N GLU A 81 10.48 -9.01 -1.63
CA GLU A 81 9.16 -8.64 -2.17
C GLU A 81 8.05 -8.96 -1.16
N TYR A 82 8.05 -10.17 -0.60
CA TYR A 82 7.07 -10.59 0.40
C TYR A 82 7.19 -9.78 1.69
N VAL A 83 8.41 -9.48 2.14
CA VAL A 83 8.64 -8.63 3.33
C VAL A 83 8.10 -7.22 3.11
N VAL A 84 8.31 -6.63 1.92
CA VAL A 84 7.78 -5.31 1.57
C VAL A 84 6.26 -5.33 1.46
N CYS A 85 5.67 -6.36 0.86
CA CYS A 85 4.22 -6.56 0.83
C CYS A 85 3.64 -6.65 2.25
N SER A 86 4.29 -7.42 3.14
CA SER A 86 3.91 -7.55 4.54
C SER A 86 3.99 -6.21 5.28
N LEU A 87 5.00 -5.39 5.00
CA LEU A 87 5.14 -4.07 5.61
C LEU A 87 4.06 -3.07 5.17
N LEU A 88 3.59 -3.19 3.92
CA LEU A 88 2.74 -2.18 3.30
C LEU A 88 1.27 -2.62 3.13
N HIS A 89 0.90 -3.84 3.52
CA HIS A 89 -0.45 -4.39 3.26
C HIS A 89 -1.58 -3.51 3.80
N ASP A 90 -1.38 -2.88 4.98
CA ASP A 90 -2.37 -2.04 5.66
C ASP A 90 -2.15 -0.52 5.47
N ILE A 91 -1.21 -0.09 4.60
CA ILE A 91 -0.92 1.35 4.41
C ILE A 91 -2.15 2.18 3.96
N GLY A 92 -3.16 1.51 3.39
CA GLY A 92 -4.42 2.10 2.97
C GLY A 92 -5.38 2.49 4.08
N ASP A 93 -5.15 2.05 5.33
CA ASP A 93 -6.12 2.19 6.43
C ASP A 93 -6.52 3.64 6.71
N THR A 94 -5.58 4.58 6.56
CA THR A 94 -5.83 5.99 6.82
C THR A 94 -6.63 6.69 5.72
N LEU A 95 -6.66 6.11 4.51
CA LEU A 95 -7.25 6.73 3.32
C LEU A 95 -8.57 6.05 2.91
N ALA A 96 -8.64 4.73 3.05
CA ALA A 96 -9.77 3.94 2.58
C ALA A 96 -10.03 2.75 3.53
N PRO A 97 -10.40 2.96 4.81
CA PRO A 97 -10.53 1.88 5.79
C PRO A 97 -11.58 0.80 5.42
N THR A 98 -12.50 1.07 4.49
CA THR A 98 -13.47 0.09 3.99
C THR A 98 -12.99 -0.69 2.77
N ASN A 99 -11.82 -0.34 2.21
CA ASN A 99 -11.23 -0.96 1.02
C ASN A 99 -9.71 -0.74 0.98
N HIS A 100 -9.06 -0.79 2.13
CA HIS A 100 -7.64 -0.47 2.27
C HIS A 100 -6.72 -1.38 1.45
N PRO A 101 -7.05 -2.67 1.20
CA PRO A 101 -6.18 -3.55 0.42
C PRO A 101 -5.93 -3.02 -1.00
N SER A 102 -6.94 -2.41 -1.64
CA SER A 102 -6.79 -1.88 -3.00
C SER A 102 -5.85 -0.69 -3.08
N ILE A 103 -5.67 0.08 -2.00
CA ILE A 103 -4.68 1.16 -1.96
C ILE A 103 -3.27 0.57 -1.94
N ALA A 104 -3.03 -0.43 -1.08
CA ALA A 104 -1.74 -1.11 -0.99
C ALA A 104 -1.39 -1.84 -2.30
N ALA A 105 -2.34 -2.58 -2.86
CA ALA A 105 -2.17 -3.29 -4.11
C ALA A 105 -1.90 -2.33 -5.29
N GLY A 106 -2.64 -1.22 -5.40
CA GLY A 106 -2.42 -0.21 -6.41
C GLY A 106 -1.03 0.43 -6.35
N LEU A 107 -0.52 0.65 -5.14
CA LEU A 107 0.84 1.15 -4.91
C LEU A 107 1.91 0.13 -5.35
N LEU A 108 1.72 -1.14 -5.00
CA LEU A 108 2.71 -2.21 -5.21
C LEU A 108 2.69 -2.81 -6.61
N LYS A 109 1.57 -2.71 -7.34
CA LYS A 109 1.35 -3.31 -8.66
C LYS A 109 2.49 -3.17 -9.68
N PRO A 110 3.21 -2.04 -9.78
CA PRO A 110 4.31 -1.92 -10.75
C PRO A 110 5.58 -2.71 -10.38
N TRP A 111 5.69 -3.19 -9.13
CA TRP A 111 6.94 -3.63 -8.53
C TRP A 111 6.94 -5.08 -8.07
N VAL A 112 5.78 -5.68 -7.87
CA VAL A 112 5.64 -7.01 -7.25
C VAL A 112 5.05 -8.03 -8.22
N SER A 113 5.31 -9.31 -7.96
CA SER A 113 4.73 -10.43 -8.69
C SER A 113 3.20 -10.44 -8.63
N GLU A 114 2.58 -11.07 -9.63
CA GLU A 114 1.13 -11.26 -9.67
C GLU A 114 0.61 -11.96 -8.40
N LYS A 115 1.37 -12.93 -7.88
CA LYS A 115 1.07 -13.63 -6.63
C LYS A 115 0.97 -12.68 -5.45
N ASN A 116 2.02 -11.89 -5.19
CA ASN A 116 2.06 -11.01 -4.03
C ASN A 116 1.08 -9.82 -4.18
N HIS A 117 0.90 -9.30 -5.40
CA HIS A 117 -0.15 -8.33 -5.67
C HIS A 117 -1.54 -8.90 -5.32
N TRP A 118 -1.83 -10.14 -5.73
CA TRP A 118 -3.12 -10.78 -5.44
C TRP A 118 -3.33 -11.01 -3.95
N ILE A 119 -2.29 -11.48 -3.23
CA ILE A 119 -2.33 -11.64 -1.77
C ILE A 119 -2.65 -10.30 -1.11
N VAL A 120 -1.93 -9.23 -1.44
CA VAL A 120 -2.17 -7.90 -0.86
C VAL A 120 -3.58 -7.38 -1.19
N GLU A 121 -4.09 -7.55 -2.40
CA GLU A 121 -5.46 -7.11 -2.73
C GLU A 121 -6.54 -7.87 -1.94
N HIS A 122 -6.31 -9.15 -1.63
CA HIS A 122 -7.34 -10.02 -1.05
C HIS A 122 -7.13 -10.31 0.44
N HIS A 123 -6.05 -9.86 1.08
CA HIS A 123 -5.77 -10.22 2.47
C HIS A 123 -6.91 -9.82 3.41
N GLY A 124 -7.59 -8.68 3.19
CA GLY A 124 -8.69 -8.23 4.05
C GLY A 124 -9.87 -9.22 4.11
N ILE A 125 -10.23 -9.85 2.99
CA ILE A 125 -11.29 -10.86 2.96
C ILE A 125 -10.84 -12.20 3.56
N PHE A 126 -9.55 -12.53 3.45
CA PHE A 126 -8.98 -13.72 4.09
C PHE A 126 -8.86 -13.56 5.61
N GLN A 127 -8.45 -12.38 6.09
CA GLN A 127 -8.35 -12.04 7.51
C GLN A 127 -9.73 -12.07 8.19
N GLY A 128 -10.79 -11.73 7.44
CA GLY A 128 -12.18 -11.82 7.89
C GLY A 128 -12.58 -13.19 8.44
N TYR A 129 -11.88 -14.26 8.05
CA TYR A 129 -12.04 -15.61 8.61
C TYR A 129 -11.95 -15.64 10.15
N TYR A 130 -11.06 -14.82 10.71
CA TYR A 130 -10.81 -14.83 12.15
C TYR A 130 -11.84 -14.06 12.97
N PHE A 131 -12.58 -13.11 12.39
CA PHE A 131 -13.42 -12.21 13.19
C PHE A 131 -14.82 -11.90 12.66
N TRP A 132 -15.14 -12.10 11.36
CA TRP A 132 -16.46 -11.72 10.84
C TRP A 132 -17.62 -12.42 11.52
N HIS A 133 -17.45 -13.68 11.96
CA HIS A 133 -18.47 -14.42 12.69
C HIS A 133 -18.82 -13.81 14.06
N PHE A 134 -17.93 -13.01 14.66
CA PHE A 134 -18.25 -12.22 15.86
C PHE A 134 -19.01 -10.93 15.53
N LEU A 135 -18.94 -10.46 14.28
CA LEU A 135 -19.57 -9.23 13.79
C LEU A 135 -20.83 -9.49 12.95
N GLY A 136 -21.30 -10.74 12.88
CA GLY A 136 -22.47 -11.14 12.11
C GLY A 136 -22.23 -11.33 10.60
N GLY A 137 -20.96 -11.31 10.15
CA GLY A 137 -20.56 -11.64 8.79
C GLY A 137 -20.22 -13.12 8.59
N ASP A 138 -20.06 -13.52 7.34
CA ASP A 138 -19.64 -14.88 6.98
C ASP A 138 -18.11 -14.99 7.01
N ARG A 139 -17.58 -15.76 7.95
CA ARG A 139 -16.13 -16.00 8.05
C ARG A 139 -15.56 -16.75 6.84
N ASN A 140 -16.39 -17.52 6.12
CA ASN A 140 -15.95 -18.31 4.99
C ASN A 140 -16.07 -17.52 3.67
N ASP A 141 -16.28 -16.20 3.70
CA ASP A 141 -16.44 -15.42 2.46
C ASP A 141 -15.23 -15.50 1.53
N ARG A 142 -14.03 -15.78 2.09
CA ARG A 142 -12.81 -16.10 1.35
C ARG A 142 -12.97 -17.29 0.38
N ASP A 143 -13.86 -18.25 0.67
CA ASP A 143 -14.03 -19.50 -0.10
C ASP A 143 -14.57 -19.27 -1.50
N ARG A 144 -15.08 -18.07 -1.81
CA ARG A 144 -15.37 -17.63 -3.19
C ARG A 144 -14.13 -17.65 -4.09
N PHE A 145 -12.92 -17.67 -3.51
CA PHE A 145 -11.65 -17.76 -4.22
C PHE A 145 -11.00 -19.15 -4.10
N SER A 146 -11.71 -20.18 -3.63
CA SER A 146 -11.15 -21.51 -3.36
C SER A 146 -10.49 -22.20 -4.56
N GLU A 147 -10.91 -21.85 -5.79
CA GLU A 147 -10.31 -22.37 -7.03
C GLU A 147 -9.10 -21.52 -7.52
N HIS A 148 -8.79 -20.40 -6.85
CA HIS A 148 -7.70 -19.52 -7.26
C HIS A 148 -6.34 -20.11 -6.86
N PRO A 149 -5.31 -20.12 -7.74
CA PRO A 149 -4.00 -20.72 -7.45
C PRO A 149 -3.25 -20.09 -6.27
N TYR A 150 -3.66 -18.91 -5.83
CA TYR A 150 -3.05 -18.18 -4.71
C TYR A 150 -3.89 -18.19 -3.43
N TYR A 151 -5.01 -18.95 -3.39
CA TYR A 151 -5.86 -19.05 -2.20
C TYR A 151 -5.07 -19.46 -0.96
N ASP A 152 -4.35 -20.59 -1.03
CA ASP A 152 -3.59 -21.10 0.11
C ASP A 152 -2.50 -20.13 0.54
N ALA A 153 -1.85 -19.46 -0.42
CA ALA A 153 -0.80 -18.49 -0.12
C ALA A 153 -1.34 -17.22 0.58
N CYS A 154 -2.56 -16.79 0.27
CA CYS A 154 -3.20 -15.66 0.95
C CYS A 154 -3.73 -16.07 2.34
N ALA A 155 -4.23 -17.30 2.48
CA ALA A 155 -4.59 -17.84 3.79
C ALA A 155 -3.36 -17.90 4.72
N GLU A 156 -2.23 -18.42 4.21
CA GLU A 156 -0.94 -18.46 4.91
C GLU A 156 -0.45 -17.05 5.29
N PHE A 157 -0.62 -16.05 4.41
CA PHE A 157 -0.26 -14.66 4.71
C PHE A 157 -1.03 -14.12 5.93
N CYS A 158 -2.31 -14.48 6.09
CA CYS A 158 -3.13 -14.04 7.23
C CYS A 158 -2.87 -14.82 8.54
N GLU A 159 -1.98 -15.81 8.53
CA GLU A 159 -1.55 -16.56 9.72
C GLU A 159 -0.28 -15.97 10.36
N LEU A 160 0.37 -14.99 9.71
CA LEU A 160 1.57 -14.30 10.19
C LEU A 160 1.30 -13.32 11.34
#